data_AF-A0A957G2Q2-F1
#
_entry.id   AF-A0A957G2Q2-F1
#
_cell.length_a   1.000
_cell.length_b   1.000
_cell.length_c   1.000
_cell.angle_alpha   90.00
_cell.angle_beta   90.00
_cell.angle_gamma   90.00
#
_symmetry.space_group_name_H-M   'P 1'
#
loop_
_entity.id
_entity.type
_entity.pdbx_description
1 polymer ?
#
loop_
_entity_poly.entity_id
_entity_poly.type
_entity_poly.pdbx_seq_one_letter_code
_entity_poly.pdbx_strand_id
1 'polypeptide(L)'
;IHEGGHLLGLKLRGYQNLSLIFVPFLGALAAGQKERETLFDRMLVIFMGPVPGLFIGLALLGYIFMVTREWLPHPPLRWLDNLWTLSNYFLILNGFNLLPFFPLDGGQIVRRTLLARAPLLDGLLRGGAVLTFVGLGLASGDTLLLFFGGLLGLATWSFFRQLGPQRRIWAAFRALPFNESEGVATAFQAIRAAGLGPRLSFTQKRGYVSQLLEIGRDSAEGLLIRAVYLAAYGAAVALVILSLLFTAFVSRG
;
A
#
# COMPACT_ATOMS: atom_id res chain seq x y z
N ILE A 1 6.04 7.43 -13.36
CA ILE A 1 5.93 5.98 -13.66
C ILE A 1 5.06 5.28 -12.64
N HIS A 2 5.37 5.37 -11.34
CA HIS A 2 4.57 4.74 -10.28
C HIS A 2 3.06 5.03 -10.37
N GLU A 3 2.65 6.29 -10.21
CA GLU A 3 1.22 6.66 -10.31
C GLU A 3 0.60 6.42 -11.69
N GLY A 4 1.41 6.54 -12.76
CA GLY A 4 0.98 6.18 -14.11
C GLY A 4 0.67 4.69 -14.25
N GLY A 5 1.40 3.86 -13.52
CA GLY A 5 1.17 2.43 -13.38
C GLY A 5 -0.15 2.14 -12.67
N HIS A 6 -0.44 2.79 -11.55
CA HIS A 6 -1.76 2.70 -10.91
C HIS A 6 -2.89 3.12 -11.87
N LEU A 7 -2.74 4.25 -12.55
CA LEU A 7 -3.73 4.75 -13.50
C LEU A 7 -3.95 3.77 -14.66
N LEU A 8 -2.89 3.15 -15.16
CA LEU A 8 -2.96 2.10 -16.17
C LEU A 8 -3.68 0.87 -15.62
N GLY A 9 -3.35 0.42 -14.39
CA GLY A 9 -4.04 -0.67 -13.72
C GLY A 9 -5.54 -0.41 -13.59
N LEU A 10 -5.92 0.80 -13.16
CA LEU A 10 -7.32 1.20 -13.03
C LEU A 10 -8.03 1.13 -14.40
N LYS A 11 -7.39 1.63 -15.45
CA LYS A 11 -7.91 1.57 -16.83
C LYS A 11 -8.07 0.12 -17.30
N LEU A 12 -7.07 -0.73 -17.09
CA LEU A 12 -7.09 -2.15 -17.49
C LEU A 12 -8.15 -2.97 -16.75
N ARG A 13 -8.52 -2.57 -15.54
CA ARG A 13 -9.55 -3.24 -14.73
C ARG A 13 -10.95 -2.62 -14.87
N GLY A 14 -11.13 -1.68 -15.79
CA GLY A 14 -12.42 -1.09 -16.13
C GLY A 14 -12.98 -0.15 -15.05
N TYR A 15 -12.11 0.52 -14.30
CA TYR A 15 -12.55 1.58 -13.38
C TYR A 15 -13.01 2.79 -14.19
N GLN A 16 -14.06 3.44 -13.70
CA GLN A 16 -14.62 4.67 -14.27
C GLN A 16 -14.16 5.89 -13.47
N ASN A 17 -14.37 7.08 -14.04
CA ASN A 17 -14.03 8.36 -13.38
C ASN A 17 -12.57 8.42 -12.93
N LEU A 18 -11.65 8.02 -13.83
CA LEU A 18 -10.23 8.02 -13.56
C LEU A 18 -9.71 9.44 -13.37
N SER A 19 -8.98 9.68 -12.29
CA SER A 19 -8.35 10.96 -12.03
C SER A 19 -6.96 10.78 -11.43
N LEU A 20 -6.09 11.73 -11.74
CA LEU A 20 -4.77 11.86 -11.12
C LEU A 20 -4.77 13.13 -10.30
N ILE A 21 -4.73 12.99 -8.98
CA ILE A 21 -4.81 14.11 -8.04
C ILE A 21 -3.41 14.38 -7.51
N PHE A 22 -2.90 15.60 -7.70
CA PHE A 22 -1.64 16.00 -7.10
C PHE A 22 -1.88 16.55 -5.70
N VAL A 23 -1.33 15.85 -4.70
CA VAL A 23 -1.35 16.26 -3.30
C VAL A 23 0.00 16.94 -3.00
N PRO A 24 0.00 18.23 -2.63
CA PRO A 24 1.22 18.92 -2.26
C PRO A 24 2.01 18.13 -1.21
N PHE A 25 3.33 18.01 -1.41
CA PHE A 25 4.28 17.31 -0.54
C PHE A 25 4.14 15.78 -0.44
N LEU A 26 2.98 15.19 -0.80
CA LEU A 26 2.76 13.75 -0.79
C LEU A 26 2.90 13.09 -2.17
N GLY A 27 2.85 13.88 -3.25
CA GLY A 27 2.98 13.38 -4.63
C GLY A 27 1.65 13.32 -5.36
N ALA A 28 1.55 12.46 -6.38
CA ALA A 28 0.29 12.24 -7.09
C ALA A 28 -0.43 11.00 -6.54
N LEU A 29 -1.74 10.95 -6.70
CA LEU A 29 -2.60 9.82 -6.34
C LEU A 29 -3.50 9.49 -7.53
N ALA A 30 -3.44 8.26 -8.01
CA ALA A 30 -4.41 7.74 -8.97
C ALA A 30 -5.70 7.30 -8.27
N ALA A 31 -6.85 7.77 -8.76
CA ALA A 31 -8.16 7.44 -8.25
C ALA A 31 -9.10 6.97 -9.36
N GLY A 32 -10.05 6.11 -9.00
CA GLY A 32 -11.08 5.58 -9.89
C GLY A 32 -12.17 4.87 -9.11
N GLN A 33 -13.31 4.63 -9.74
CA GLN A 33 -14.46 3.99 -9.12
C GLN A 33 -14.86 2.72 -9.89
N LYS A 34 -15.20 1.67 -9.14
CA LYS A 34 -15.73 0.41 -9.66
C LYS A 34 -16.79 -0.12 -8.70
N GLU A 35 -17.99 -0.42 -9.21
CA GLU A 35 -19.10 -0.90 -8.36
C GLU A 35 -18.78 -2.23 -7.66
N ARG A 36 -18.14 -3.14 -8.42
CA ARG A 36 -17.71 -4.45 -7.96
C ARG A 36 -16.22 -4.63 -8.20
N GLU A 37 -15.43 -4.09 -7.29
CA GLU A 37 -13.99 -4.36 -7.22
C GLU A 37 -13.76 -5.75 -6.60
N THR A 38 -13.01 -6.60 -7.30
CA THR A 38 -12.50 -7.88 -6.79
C THR A 38 -11.14 -7.69 -6.11
N LEU A 39 -10.67 -8.66 -5.32
CA LEU A 39 -9.32 -8.58 -4.74
C LEU A 39 -8.27 -8.58 -5.85
N PHE A 40 -8.47 -9.38 -6.90
CA PHE A 40 -7.58 -9.39 -8.07
C PHE A 40 -7.51 -8.03 -8.76
N ASP A 41 -8.64 -7.36 -8.98
CA ASP A 41 -8.66 -6.00 -9.55
C ASP A 41 -7.77 -5.06 -8.74
N ARG A 42 -7.98 -5.06 -7.42
CA ARG A 42 -7.24 -4.19 -6.51
C ARG A 42 -5.77 -4.54 -6.48
N MET A 43 -5.42 -5.82 -6.33
CA MET A 43 -4.03 -6.25 -6.23
C MET A 43 -3.27 -5.92 -7.51
N LEU A 44 -3.88 -6.11 -8.68
CA LEU A 44 -3.27 -5.69 -9.94
C LEU A 44 -3.02 -4.19 -9.96
N VAL A 45 -4.01 -3.36 -9.61
CA VAL A 45 -3.83 -1.91 -9.54
C VAL A 45 -2.70 -1.52 -8.60
N ILE A 46 -2.66 -2.11 -7.40
CA ILE A 46 -1.62 -1.82 -6.41
C ILE A 46 -0.25 -2.22 -6.97
N PHE A 47 -0.07 -3.45 -7.46
CA PHE A 47 1.23 -3.90 -7.99
C PHE A 47 1.68 -3.14 -9.25
N MET A 48 0.75 -2.66 -10.07
CA MET A 48 1.08 -1.85 -11.24
C MET A 48 1.75 -0.52 -10.89
N GLY A 49 1.65 -0.02 -9.65
CA GLY A 49 2.42 1.12 -9.19
C GLY A 49 3.92 0.82 -9.04
N PRO A 50 4.31 -0.03 -8.06
CA PRO A 50 5.71 -0.27 -7.73
C PRO A 50 6.43 -1.14 -8.75
N VAL A 51 5.79 -2.18 -9.31
CA VAL A 51 6.48 -3.20 -10.13
C VAL A 51 7.17 -2.63 -11.37
N PRO A 52 6.53 -1.77 -12.19
CA PRO A 52 7.21 -1.17 -13.34
C PRO A 52 8.43 -0.33 -12.94
N GLY A 53 8.31 0.40 -11.82
CA GLY A 53 9.43 1.19 -11.31
C GLY A 53 10.58 0.32 -10.81
N LEU A 54 10.28 -0.76 -10.07
CA LEU A 54 11.29 -1.73 -9.63
C LEU A 54 11.98 -2.40 -10.81
N PHE A 55 11.23 -2.81 -11.83
CA PHE A 55 11.80 -3.41 -13.02
C PHE A 55 12.79 -2.46 -13.71
N ILE A 56 12.42 -1.18 -13.87
CA ILE A 56 13.32 -0.18 -14.46
C ILE A 56 14.57 0.03 -13.59
N GLY A 57 14.41 0.17 -12.27
CA GLY A 57 15.55 0.32 -11.35
C GLY A 57 16.54 -0.86 -11.45
N LEU A 58 16.03 -2.09 -11.43
CA LEU A 58 16.83 -3.31 -11.56
C LEU A 58 17.52 -3.42 -12.91
N ALA A 59 16.82 -3.10 -14.00
CA ALA A 59 17.39 -3.11 -15.34
C ALA A 59 18.54 -2.11 -15.48
N LEU A 60 18.38 -0.91 -14.92
CA LEU A 60 19.43 0.10 -14.87
C LEU A 60 20.62 -0.35 -14.04
N LEU A 61 20.37 -0.93 -12.85
CA LEU A 61 21.42 -1.47 -11.98
C LEU A 61 22.21 -2.61 -12.67
N GLY A 62 21.50 -3.53 -13.33
CA GLY A 62 22.11 -4.61 -14.11
C GLY A 62 22.95 -4.09 -15.28
N TYR A 63 22.44 -3.11 -16.02
CA TYR A 63 23.18 -2.47 -17.10
C TYR A 63 24.48 -1.82 -16.61
N ILE A 64 24.43 -1.07 -15.51
CA ILE A 64 25.62 -0.45 -14.91
C ILE A 64 26.64 -1.51 -14.52
N PHE A 65 26.20 -2.61 -13.89
CA PHE A 65 27.08 -3.70 -13.52
C PHE A 65 27.75 -4.38 -14.73
N MET A 66 27.03 -4.58 -15.83
CA MET A 66 27.60 -5.16 -17.06
C MET A 66 28.66 -4.25 -17.68
N VAL A 67 28.41 -2.94 -17.71
CA VAL A 67 29.36 -1.96 -18.23
C VAL A 67 30.61 -1.85 -17.35
N THR A 68 30.47 -1.83 -16.02
CA THR A 68 31.63 -1.73 -15.11
C THR A 68 32.50 -3.00 -15.10
N ARG A 69 31.98 -4.13 -15.57
CA ARG A 69 32.72 -5.38 -15.79
C ARG A 69 33.31 -5.52 -17.20
N GLU A 70 33.27 -4.45 -18.00
CA GLU A 70 33.74 -4.41 -19.38
C GLU A 70 33.00 -5.40 -20.31
N TRP A 71 31.80 -5.86 -19.93
CA TRP A 71 30.97 -6.74 -20.77
C TRP A 71 30.25 -5.96 -21.88
N LEU A 72 30.19 -4.63 -21.76
CA LEU A 72 29.54 -3.71 -22.69
C LEU A 72 30.40 -2.46 -22.90
N PRO A 73 30.27 -1.75 -24.04
CA PRO A 73 30.99 -0.50 -24.28
C PRO A 73 30.70 0.56 -23.21
N HIS A 74 31.73 1.27 -22.77
CA HIS A 74 31.59 2.32 -21.76
C HIS A 74 30.89 3.56 -22.34
N PRO A 75 29.72 3.96 -21.79
CA PRO A 75 29.21 5.30 -22.02
C PRO A 75 30.09 6.32 -21.28
N PRO A 76 29.95 7.63 -21.57
CA PRO A 76 30.69 8.66 -20.84
C PRO A 76 30.43 8.55 -19.33
N LEU A 77 31.46 8.69 -18.49
CA LEU A 77 31.37 8.48 -17.04
C LEU A 77 30.21 9.23 -16.37
N ARG A 78 29.95 10.48 -16.79
CA ARG A 78 28.82 11.30 -16.30
C ARG A 78 27.44 10.66 -16.51
N TRP A 79 27.29 9.81 -17.52
CA TRP A 79 26.04 9.10 -17.78
C TRP A 79 25.85 7.94 -16.79
N LEU A 80 26.91 7.26 -16.39
CA LEU A 80 26.83 6.17 -15.41
C LEU A 80 26.35 6.67 -14.05
N ASP A 81 26.88 7.81 -13.59
CA ASP A 81 26.46 8.42 -12.31
C ASP A 81 24.97 8.80 -12.32
N ASN A 82 24.48 9.37 -13.44
CA ASN A 82 23.08 9.71 -13.60
C ASN A 82 22.18 8.46 -13.63
N LEU A 83 22.61 7.40 -14.33
CA LEU A 83 21.87 6.13 -14.38
C LEU A 83 21.84 5.44 -13.02
N TRP A 84 22.94 5.50 -12.27
CA TRP A 84 23.02 4.99 -10.89
C TRP A 84 22.05 5.73 -9.97
N THR A 85 22.06 7.06 -10.04
CA THR A 85 21.15 7.91 -9.27
C THR A 85 19.69 7.61 -9.62
N LEU A 86 19.37 7.52 -10.91
CA LEU A 86 18.03 7.21 -11.39
C LEU A 86 17.57 5.80 -10.95
N SER A 87 18.45 4.80 -11.04
CA SER A 87 18.20 3.45 -10.55
C SER A 87 17.82 3.45 -9.07
N ASN A 88 18.60 4.14 -8.24
CA ASN A 88 18.33 4.24 -6.82
C ASN A 88 17.02 4.97 -6.52
N TYR A 89 16.66 6.02 -7.26
CA TYR A 89 15.36 6.66 -7.09
C TYR A 89 14.20 5.71 -7.42
N PHE A 90 14.32 4.90 -8.48
CA PHE A 90 13.31 3.88 -8.76
C PHE A 90 13.22 2.84 -7.63
N LEU A 91 14.34 2.30 -7.17
CA LEU A 91 14.33 1.27 -6.13
C LEU A 91 13.81 1.82 -4.80
N ILE A 92 14.26 3.01 -4.38
CA ILE A 92 13.88 3.63 -3.10
C ILE A 92 12.42 4.08 -3.12
N LEU A 93 11.97 4.79 -4.16
CA LEU A 93 10.58 5.30 -4.20
C LEU A 93 9.55 4.17 -4.25
N ASN A 94 9.81 3.13 -5.05
CA ASN A 94 8.89 1.99 -5.14
C ASN A 94 9.03 1.07 -3.92
N GLY A 95 10.23 0.91 -3.38
CA GLY A 95 10.49 0.20 -2.13
C GLY A 95 9.82 0.85 -0.92
N PHE A 96 9.84 2.17 -0.84
CA PHE A 96 9.14 2.94 0.18
C PHE A 96 7.63 2.70 0.10
N ASN A 97 7.04 2.72 -1.10
CA ASN A 97 5.61 2.41 -1.27
C ASN A 97 5.27 0.96 -0.92
N LEU A 98 6.23 0.03 -0.94
CA LEU A 98 6.02 -1.34 -0.49
C LEU A 98 6.12 -1.52 1.03
N LEU A 99 6.32 -0.47 1.85
CA LEU A 99 6.32 -0.63 3.30
C LEU A 99 4.94 -1.10 3.83
N PRO A 100 4.90 -1.98 4.86
CA PRO A 100 3.70 -2.69 5.29
C PRO A 100 2.76 -1.87 6.18
N PHE A 101 2.56 -0.59 5.89
CA PHE A 101 1.63 0.27 6.63
C PHE A 101 0.88 1.22 5.69
N PHE A 102 -0.40 1.44 5.98
CA PHE A 102 -1.27 2.31 5.19
C PHE A 102 -0.90 3.78 5.43
N PRO A 103 -0.93 4.66 4.40
CA PRO A 103 -1.61 4.50 3.08
C PRO A 103 -0.79 3.87 1.95
N LEU A 104 0.46 3.47 2.20
CA LEU A 104 1.36 2.96 1.17
C LEU A 104 0.83 1.65 0.55
N ASP A 105 1.26 1.34 -0.67
CA ASP A 105 0.85 0.17 -1.43
C ASP A 105 1.03 -1.15 -0.67
N GLY A 106 2.19 -1.34 -0.04
CA GLY A 106 2.46 -2.51 0.80
C GLY A 106 1.46 -2.62 1.95
N GLY A 107 1.14 -1.51 2.59
CA GLY A 107 0.08 -1.41 3.60
C GLY A 107 -1.30 -1.79 3.07
N GLN A 108 -1.64 -1.41 1.83
CA GLN A 108 -2.90 -1.79 1.20
C GLN A 108 -2.96 -3.29 0.91
N ILE A 109 -1.87 -3.89 0.42
CA ILE A 109 -1.77 -5.34 0.19
C ILE A 109 -1.94 -6.11 1.49
N VAL A 110 -1.13 -5.78 2.50
CA VAL A 110 -1.14 -6.44 3.81
C VAL A 110 -2.48 -6.25 4.50
N ARG A 111 -3.10 -5.07 4.39
CA ARG A 111 -4.42 -4.81 4.96
C ARG A 111 -5.50 -5.68 4.33
N ARG A 112 -5.62 -5.73 3.00
CA ARG A 112 -6.70 -6.51 2.35
C ARG A 112 -6.53 -8.02 2.48
N THR A 113 -5.28 -8.48 2.46
CA THR A 113 -5.00 -9.92 2.58
C THR A 113 -5.09 -10.42 4.03
N LEU A 114 -4.51 -9.69 4.99
CA LEU A 114 -4.35 -10.12 6.39
C LEU A 114 -5.13 -9.25 7.39
N LEU A 115 -4.90 -7.93 7.41
CA LEU A 115 -5.26 -7.10 8.56
C LEU A 115 -6.70 -6.63 8.58
N ALA A 116 -7.44 -6.71 7.48
CA ALA A 116 -8.82 -6.24 7.39
C ALA A 116 -9.73 -6.93 8.43
N ARG A 117 -9.32 -8.12 8.89
CA ARG A 117 -10.01 -8.93 9.91
C ARG A 117 -9.43 -8.75 11.32
N ALA A 118 -8.29 -8.07 11.43
CA ALA A 118 -7.51 -7.86 12.65
C ALA A 118 -7.18 -6.36 12.83
N PRO A 119 -8.18 -5.49 13.10
CA PRO A 119 -7.98 -4.04 13.14
C PRO A 119 -7.03 -3.59 14.26
N LEU A 120 -6.84 -4.40 15.32
CA LEU A 120 -5.81 -4.15 16.33
C LEU A 120 -4.40 -4.27 15.75
N LEU A 121 -4.16 -5.30 14.93
CA LEU A 121 -2.85 -5.51 14.30
C LEU A 121 -2.55 -4.43 13.26
N ASP A 122 -3.56 -3.94 12.52
CA ASP A 122 -3.45 -2.76 11.66
C ASP A 122 -3.03 -1.51 12.47
N GLY A 123 -3.65 -1.30 13.62
CA GLY A 123 -3.28 -0.21 14.53
C GLY A 123 -1.85 -0.33 15.06
N LEU A 124 -1.41 -1.53 15.43
CA LEU A 124 -0.04 -1.79 15.91
C LEU A 124 1.01 -1.54 14.83
N LEU A 125 0.77 -2.00 13.58
CA LEU A 125 1.70 -1.76 12.47
C LEU A 125 1.83 -0.28 12.15
N ARG A 126 0.72 0.48 12.16
CA ARG A 126 0.73 1.94 12.00
C ARG A 126 1.47 2.63 13.15
N GLY A 127 1.18 2.24 14.39
CA GLY A 127 1.87 2.76 15.57
C GLY A 127 3.38 2.48 15.51
N GLY A 128 3.77 1.27 15.12
CA GLY A 128 5.16 0.89 14.88
C GLY A 128 5.82 1.78 13.82
N ALA A 129 5.16 2.01 12.69
CA ALA A 129 5.66 2.91 11.64
C ALA A 129 5.89 4.33 12.17
N VAL A 130 4.97 4.89 12.95
CA VAL A 130 5.15 6.21 13.59
C VAL A 130 6.39 6.22 14.48
N LEU A 131 6.54 5.21 15.35
CA LEU A 131 7.69 5.09 16.24
C LEU A 131 9.00 4.97 15.46
N THR A 132 9.02 4.20 14.37
CA THR A 132 10.20 4.06 13.52
C THR A 132 10.58 5.38 12.85
N PHE A 133 9.63 6.09 12.23
CA PHE A 133 9.93 7.36 11.54
C PHE A 133 10.37 8.44 12.51
N VAL A 134 9.67 8.59 13.65
CA VAL A 134 10.05 9.55 14.69
C VAL A 134 11.40 9.18 15.31
N GLY A 135 11.60 7.91 15.66
CA GLY A 135 12.85 7.44 16.26
C GLY A 135 14.06 7.65 15.35
N LEU A 136 13.93 7.28 14.06
CA LEU A 136 14.99 7.52 13.07
C LEU A 136 15.21 9.01 12.81
N GLY A 137 14.14 9.81 12.74
CA GLY A 137 14.25 11.26 12.58
C GLY A 137 14.95 11.94 13.75
N LEU A 138 14.67 11.52 14.99
CA LEU A 138 15.36 12.03 16.18
C LEU A 138 16.83 11.60 16.22
N ALA A 139 17.14 10.35 15.89
CA ALA A 139 18.50 9.82 15.90
C ALA A 139 19.40 10.43 14.82
N SER A 140 18.82 10.72 13.64
CA SER A 140 19.55 11.30 12.51
C SER A 140 19.54 12.84 12.48
N GLY A 141 18.63 13.47 13.22
CA GLY A 141 18.35 14.91 13.08
C GLY A 141 17.58 15.26 11.80
N ASP A 142 17.10 14.28 11.05
CA ASP A 142 16.39 14.49 9.78
C ASP A 142 14.97 15.00 10.03
N THR A 143 14.75 16.27 9.67
CA THR A 143 13.46 16.95 9.82
C THR A 143 12.38 16.36 8.92
N LEU A 144 12.73 15.77 7.77
CA LEU A 144 11.76 15.14 6.88
C LEU A 144 11.19 13.86 7.51
N LEU A 145 12.03 13.03 8.13
CA LEU A 145 11.57 11.83 8.83
C LEU A 145 10.64 12.19 10.01
N LEU A 146 10.97 13.25 10.76
CA LEU A 146 10.10 13.77 11.82
C LEU A 146 8.77 14.30 11.27
N PHE A 147 8.81 15.03 10.16
CA PHE A 147 7.60 15.54 9.49
C PHE A 147 6.67 14.39 9.06
N PHE A 148 7.20 13.39 8.36
CA PHE A 148 6.41 12.21 7.96
C PHE A 148 5.94 11.40 9.17
N GLY A 149 6.77 11.25 10.21
CA GLY A 149 6.38 10.62 11.47
C GLY A 149 5.21 11.32 12.14
N GLY A 150 5.21 12.66 12.17
CA GLY A 150 4.10 13.47 12.68
C GLY A 150 2.82 13.31 11.86
N LEU A 151 2.92 13.32 10.53
CA LEU A 151 1.78 13.12 9.63
C LEU A 151 1.16 11.73 9.80
N LEU A 152 2.00 10.68 9.86
CA LEU A 152 1.57 9.32 10.16
C LEU A 152 0.96 9.22 11.57
N GLY A 153 1.48 9.97 12.54
CA GLY A 153 0.95 10.07 13.90
C GLY A 153 -0.48 10.58 13.91
N LEU A 154 -0.77 11.66 13.18
CA LEU A 154 -2.12 12.22 13.04
C LEU A 154 -3.09 11.23 12.37
N ALA A 155 -2.65 10.56 11.29
CA ALA A 155 -3.45 9.54 10.62
C ALA A 155 -3.75 8.34 11.55
N THR A 156 -2.75 7.91 12.31
CA THR A 156 -2.84 6.80 13.27
C THR A 156 -3.74 7.15 14.45
N TRP A 157 -3.64 8.37 14.98
CA TRP A 157 -4.54 8.89 16.00
C TRP A 157 -6.02 8.84 15.54
N SER A 158 -6.29 9.32 14.32
CA SER A 158 -7.63 9.26 13.73
C SER A 158 -8.15 7.82 13.60
N PHE A 159 -7.27 6.88 13.23
CA PHE A 159 -7.60 5.46 13.18
C PHE A 159 -7.98 4.89 14.55
N PHE A 160 -7.18 5.15 15.60
CA PHE A 160 -7.47 4.64 16.95
C PHE A 160 -8.80 5.15 17.51
N ARG A 161 -9.21 6.38 17.16
CA ARG A 161 -10.55 6.89 17.52
C ARG A 161 -11.69 6.09 16.88
N GLN A 162 -11.45 5.49 15.72
CA GLN A 162 -12.43 4.70 14.96
C GLN A 162 -12.37 3.20 15.29
N LEU A 163 -11.28 2.75 15.93
CA LEU A 163 -11.03 1.34 16.22
C LEU A 163 -12.12 0.70 17.09
N GLY A 164 -12.59 1.39 18.13
CA GLY A 164 -13.66 0.90 19.01
C GLY A 164 -14.96 0.61 18.25
N PRO A 165 -15.54 1.61 17.56
CA PRO A 165 -16.68 1.41 16.66
C PRO A 165 -16.46 0.29 15.63
N GLN A 166 -15.33 0.31 14.94
CA GLN A 166 -15.00 -0.66 13.90
C GLN A 166 -14.97 -2.10 14.44
N ARG A 167 -14.38 -2.33 15.64
CA ARG A 167 -14.34 -3.65 16.28
C ARG A 167 -15.73 -4.20 16.60
N ARG A 168 -16.63 -3.35 17.12
CA ARG A 168 -18.01 -3.75 17.47
C ARG A 168 -18.82 -4.09 16.23
N ILE A 169 -18.72 -3.26 15.18
CA ILE A 169 -19.40 -3.49 13.90
C ILE A 169 -18.88 -4.77 13.24
N TRP A 170 -17.56 -4.97 13.24
CA TRP A 170 -16.95 -6.17 12.67
C TRP A 170 -17.36 -7.45 13.42
N ALA A 171 -17.39 -7.41 14.76
CA ALA A 171 -17.86 -8.54 15.55
C ALA A 171 -19.33 -8.89 15.23
N ALA A 172 -20.19 -7.88 15.11
CA ALA A 172 -21.58 -8.08 14.72
C ALA A 172 -21.73 -8.62 13.29
N PHE A 173 -20.93 -8.11 12.34
CA PHE A 173 -20.98 -8.55 10.95
C PHE A 173 -20.57 -10.01 10.77
N ARG A 174 -19.52 -10.47 11.47
CA ARG A 174 -19.08 -11.88 11.42
C ARG A 174 -20.11 -12.88 11.93
N ALA A 175 -21.05 -12.43 12.76
CA ALA A 175 -22.13 -13.28 13.26
C ALA A 175 -23.28 -13.44 12.27
N LEU A 176 -23.29 -12.67 11.17
CA LEU A 176 -24.34 -12.70 10.16
C LEU A 176 -23.88 -13.48 8.92
N PRO A 177 -24.78 -14.24 8.28
CA PRO A 177 -24.49 -14.83 6.97
C PRO A 177 -24.30 -13.70 5.95
N PHE A 178 -23.23 -13.80 5.15
CA PHE A 178 -22.97 -12.84 4.08
C PHE A 178 -23.32 -13.46 2.73
N ASN A 179 -24.28 -12.84 2.04
CA ASN A 179 -24.58 -13.09 0.64
C ASN A 179 -24.39 -11.79 -0.13
N GLU A 180 -23.79 -11.83 -1.33
CA GLU A 180 -23.47 -10.63 -2.10
C GLU A 180 -24.74 -9.84 -2.48
N SER A 181 -25.85 -10.52 -2.76
CA SER A 181 -27.14 -9.88 -3.08
C SER A 181 -27.74 -9.10 -1.91
N GLU A 182 -27.46 -9.52 -0.68
CA GLU A 182 -27.99 -8.92 0.55
C GLU A 182 -26.93 -8.15 1.35
N GLY A 183 -25.70 -8.05 0.84
CA GLY A 183 -24.56 -7.58 1.61
C GLY A 183 -24.73 -6.18 2.21
N VAL A 184 -25.45 -5.29 1.52
CA VAL A 184 -25.78 -3.94 2.03
C VAL A 184 -26.69 -4.04 3.24
N ALA A 185 -27.74 -4.87 3.16
CA ALA A 185 -28.66 -5.11 4.28
C ALA A 185 -27.93 -5.74 5.47
N THR A 186 -27.09 -6.74 5.23
CA THR A 186 -26.24 -7.38 6.26
C THR A 186 -25.32 -6.35 6.93
N ALA A 187 -24.69 -5.46 6.17
CA ALA A 187 -23.83 -4.41 6.71
C ALA A 187 -24.61 -3.42 7.59
N PHE A 188 -25.81 -2.98 7.17
CA PHE A 188 -26.67 -2.13 7.99
C PHE A 188 -27.17 -2.84 9.25
N GLN A 189 -27.51 -4.13 9.16
CA GLN A 189 -27.86 -4.95 10.32
C GLN A 189 -26.70 -5.04 11.32
N ALA A 190 -25.47 -5.25 10.85
CA ALA A 190 -24.28 -5.26 11.70
C ALA A 190 -24.07 -3.92 12.43
N ILE A 191 -24.24 -2.79 11.74
CA ILE A 191 -24.14 -1.45 12.35
C ILE A 191 -25.21 -1.24 13.45
N ARG A 192 -26.44 -1.71 13.21
CA ARG A 192 -27.52 -1.65 14.20
C ARG A 192 -27.25 -2.56 15.39
N ALA A 193 -26.86 -3.81 15.15
CA ALA A 193 -26.50 -4.79 16.19
C ALA A 193 -25.31 -4.32 17.05
N ALA A 194 -24.38 -3.55 16.48
CA ALA A 194 -23.29 -2.92 17.23
C ALA A 194 -23.75 -1.80 18.18
N GLY A 195 -25.01 -1.35 18.11
CA GLY A 195 -25.57 -0.27 18.93
C GLY A 195 -25.09 1.13 18.53
N LEU A 196 -24.55 1.28 17.31
CA LEU A 196 -23.94 2.53 16.84
C LEU A 196 -24.79 3.28 15.81
N GLY A 197 -25.89 2.69 15.35
CA GLY A 197 -26.77 3.26 14.33
C GLY A 197 -27.17 4.73 14.56
N PRO A 198 -27.65 5.14 15.75
CA PRO A 198 -28.04 6.53 16.01
C PRO A 198 -26.86 7.49 16.15
N ARG A 199 -25.67 7.00 16.51
CA ARG A 199 -24.48 7.82 16.80
C ARG A 199 -23.66 8.16 15.56
N LEU A 200 -23.84 7.41 14.48
CA LEU A 200 -23.05 7.56 13.26
C LEU A 200 -23.77 8.45 12.24
N SER A 201 -23.03 9.40 11.66
CA SER A 201 -23.51 10.19 10.53
C SER A 201 -23.72 9.34 9.29
N PHE A 202 -24.46 9.85 8.31
CA PHE A 202 -24.69 9.15 7.03
C PHE A 202 -23.36 8.81 6.33
N THR A 203 -22.41 9.76 6.30
CA THR A 203 -21.08 9.57 5.72
C THR A 203 -20.30 8.44 6.42
N GLN A 204 -20.35 8.40 7.75
CA GLN A 204 -19.70 7.32 8.52
C GLN A 204 -20.34 5.96 8.24
N LYS A 205 -21.68 5.89 8.21
CA LYS A 205 -22.41 4.66 7.88
C LYS A 205 -22.01 4.13 6.50
N ARG A 206 -21.99 5.00 5.49
CA ARG A 206 -21.56 4.65 4.13
C ARG A 206 -20.12 4.12 4.11
N GLY A 207 -19.22 4.75 4.87
CA GLY A 207 -17.83 4.28 5.01
C GLY A 207 -17.75 2.87 5.57
N TYR A 208 -18.43 2.59 6.69
CA TYR A 208 -18.47 1.25 7.28
C TYR A 208 -19.12 0.22 6.37
N VAL A 209 -20.25 0.55 5.72
CA VAL A 209 -20.91 -0.37 4.78
C VAL A 209 -19.98 -0.75 3.64
N SER A 210 -19.31 0.24 3.03
CA SER A 210 -18.37 -0.01 1.93
C SER A 210 -17.23 -0.93 2.38
N GLN A 211 -16.67 -0.69 3.58
CA GLN A 211 -15.63 -1.52 4.15
C GLN A 211 -16.09 -2.96 4.44
N LEU A 212 -17.31 -3.14 4.97
CA LEU A 212 -17.84 -4.47 5.26
C LEU A 212 -18.13 -5.27 4.00
N LEU A 213 -18.64 -4.62 2.95
CA LEU A 213 -18.84 -5.24 1.64
C LEU A 213 -17.51 -5.68 1.03
N GLU A 214 -16.49 -4.84 1.11
CA GLU A 214 -15.12 -5.18 0.69
C GLU A 214 -14.61 -6.41 1.44
N ILE A 215 -14.71 -6.42 2.78
CA ILE A 215 -14.26 -7.56 3.58
C ILE A 215 -15.07 -8.82 3.28
N GLY A 216 -16.39 -8.70 3.09
CA GLY A 216 -17.26 -9.83 2.74
C GLY A 216 -16.86 -10.46 1.40
N ARG A 217 -16.65 -9.64 0.37
CA ARG A 217 -16.20 -10.08 -0.96
C ARG A 217 -14.80 -10.69 -0.91
N ASP A 218 -13.85 -10.01 -0.29
CA ASP A 218 -12.47 -10.51 -0.15
C ASP A 218 -12.44 -11.80 0.69
N SER A 219 -13.40 -12.00 1.58
CA SER A 219 -13.54 -13.21 2.40
C SER A 219 -13.98 -14.43 1.60
N ALA A 220 -14.69 -14.24 0.49
CA ALA A 220 -15.06 -15.31 -0.44
C ALA A 220 -13.86 -15.86 -1.22
N GLU A 221 -12.80 -15.06 -1.40
CA GLU A 221 -11.57 -15.55 -2.02
C GLU A 221 -10.81 -16.51 -1.10
N GLY A 222 -10.36 -17.64 -1.65
CA GLY A 222 -9.69 -18.70 -0.90
C GLY A 222 -8.38 -18.26 -0.25
N LEU A 223 -8.02 -18.91 0.87
CA LEU A 223 -6.77 -18.65 1.60
C LEU A 223 -5.52 -18.73 0.69
N LEU A 224 -5.53 -19.66 -0.27
CA LEU A 224 -4.46 -19.85 -1.25
C LEU A 224 -4.21 -18.58 -2.07
N ILE A 225 -5.26 -17.92 -2.56
CA ILE A 225 -5.13 -16.70 -3.38
C ILE A 225 -4.47 -15.59 -2.58
N ARG A 226 -4.87 -15.44 -1.31
CA ARG A 226 -4.25 -14.45 -0.42
C ARG A 226 -2.78 -14.76 -0.12
N ALA A 227 -2.45 -16.04 0.07
CA ALA A 227 -1.07 -16.47 0.26
C ALA A 227 -0.21 -16.17 -0.98
N VAL A 228 -0.75 -16.33 -2.19
CA VAL A 228 -0.07 -15.96 -3.43
C VAL A 228 0.24 -14.46 -3.47
N TYR A 229 -0.73 -13.59 -3.15
CA TYR A 229 -0.47 -12.14 -3.11
C TYR A 229 0.57 -11.75 -2.05
N LEU A 230 0.54 -12.38 -0.89
CA LEU A 230 1.53 -12.17 0.17
C LEU A 230 2.92 -12.65 -0.25
N ALA A 231 3.02 -13.77 -0.95
CA ALA A 231 4.28 -14.27 -1.48
C ALA A 231 4.83 -13.33 -2.56
N ALA A 232 3.98 -12.85 -3.48
CA ALA A 232 4.38 -11.88 -4.49
C ALA A 232 4.85 -10.55 -3.86
N TYR A 233 4.14 -10.09 -2.83
CA TYR A 233 4.54 -8.92 -2.04
C TYR A 233 5.88 -9.13 -1.33
N GLY A 234 6.04 -10.25 -0.64
CA GLY A 234 7.28 -10.60 0.05
C GLY A 234 8.47 -10.70 -0.91
N ALA A 235 8.27 -11.27 -2.10
CA ALA A 235 9.29 -11.33 -3.15
C ALA A 235 9.68 -9.92 -3.63
N ALA A 236 8.71 -9.02 -3.86
CA ALA A 236 8.98 -7.64 -4.26
C ALA A 236 9.78 -6.87 -3.18
N VAL A 237 9.42 -7.04 -1.90
CA VAL A 237 10.14 -6.45 -0.76
C VAL A 237 11.56 -7.02 -0.65
N ALA A 238 11.72 -8.33 -0.75
CA ALA A 238 13.03 -8.98 -0.70
C ALA A 238 13.93 -8.50 -1.85
N LEU A 239 13.37 -8.36 -3.06
CA LEU A 239 14.08 -7.85 -4.23
C LEU A 239 14.60 -6.43 -4.01
N VAL A 240 13.78 -5.54 -3.43
CA VAL A 240 14.21 -4.19 -3.05
C VAL A 240 15.35 -4.23 -2.06
N ILE A 241 15.21 -4.99 -0.96
CA ILE A 241 16.23 -5.08 0.09
C ILE A 241 17.55 -5.59 -0.49
N LEU A 242 17.52 -6.69 -1.25
CA LEU A 242 18.71 -7.25 -1.89
C LEU A 242 19.37 -6.25 -2.84
N SER A 243 18.58 -5.49 -3.59
CA SER A 243 19.11 -4.47 -4.51
C SER A 243 19.78 -3.33 -3.77
N LEU A 244 19.18 -2.83 -2.68
CA LEU A 244 19.78 -1.78 -1.86
C LEU A 244 21.04 -2.24 -1.15
N LEU A 245 21.06 -3.49 -0.66
CA LEU A 245 22.27 -4.09 -0.07
C LEU A 245 23.38 -4.23 -1.11
N PHE A 246 23.04 -4.65 -2.33
CA PHE A 246 23.98 -4.72 -3.43
C PHE A 246 24.55 -3.35 -3.78
N THR A 247 23.71 -2.33 -3.94
CA THR A 247 24.13 -0.94 -4.17
C THR A 247 25.09 -0.46 -3.08
N ALA A 248 24.77 -0.70 -1.80
CA ALA A 248 25.59 -0.30 -0.67
C ALA A 248 26.93 -1.05 -0.60
N PHE A 249 26.96 -2.31 -1.00
CA PHE A 249 28.18 -3.10 -1.12
C PHE A 249 29.09 -2.54 -2.21
N VAL A 250 28.53 -2.30 -3.40
CA VAL A 250 29.28 -1.73 -4.54
C VAL A 250 29.81 -0.34 -4.25
N SER A 251 29.08 0.51 -3.51
CA SER A 251 29.55 1.86 -3.17
C SER A 251 30.66 1.91 -2.12
N ARG A 252 30.95 0.79 -1.42
CA ARG A 252 31.98 0.71 -0.38
C ARG A 252 33.30 0.12 -0.87
N GLY A 253 33.30 -0.54 -2.03
CA GLY A 253 34.49 -1.10 -2.68
C GLY A 253 35.04 -0.15 -3.71
#